data_AF-A0A957TKQ7-F1
#
_entry.id   AF-A0A957TKQ7-F1
#
_cell.length_a   1.000
_cell.length_b   1.000
_cell.length_c   1.000
_cell.angle_alpha   90.00
_cell.angle_beta   90.00
_cell.angle_gamma   90.00
#
_symmetry.space_group_name_H-M   'P 1'
#
loop_
_entity.id
_entity.type
_entity.pdbx_description
1 polymer ?
#
loop_
_entity_poly.entity_id
_entity_poly.type
_entity_poly.pdbx_seq_one_letter_code
_entity_poly.pdbx_strand_id
1 'polypeptide(L)'
;AALVTVIMAIPVGLLVVRHPGKLTYLLERLTYSAYALPGIVIALALVFLGANHIPWLYQTLPMLVMAYLILFIPQAVGTVRASLLQIHPSLEEAARSLGRGPLRVFATVTLPMLRPGLLAGGAMVFLTAMKELPATLLLAPIGFKTLATMVWSSVSEAYFAAAAAPALLIVFMSSVPMTIFILREQSNESNRRTV
;
A
#
# COMPACT_ATOMS: atom_id res chain seq x y z
N ALA A 1 -3.54 -7.68 1.52
CA ALA A 1 -3.11 -6.71 0.51
C ALA A 1 -1.99 -5.80 1.01
N ALA A 2 -2.14 -5.03 2.09
CA ALA A 2 -1.11 -4.09 2.56
C ALA A 2 0.32 -4.67 2.61
N LEU A 3 0.51 -5.86 3.19
CA LEU A 3 1.80 -6.55 3.20
C LEU A 3 2.34 -6.80 1.78
N VAL A 4 1.52 -7.35 0.89
CA VAL A 4 1.89 -7.62 -0.51
C VAL A 4 2.25 -6.32 -1.22
N THR A 5 1.45 -5.27 -1.05
CA THR A 5 1.70 -3.95 -1.65
C THR A 5 3.01 -3.33 -1.18
N VAL A 6 3.31 -3.39 0.12
CA VAL A 6 4.58 -2.89 0.66
C VAL A 6 5.77 -3.70 0.16
N ILE A 7 5.67 -5.03 0.15
CA ILE A 7 6.73 -5.91 -0.36
C ILE A 7 7.03 -5.60 -1.83
N MET A 8 5.98 -5.44 -2.64
CA MET A 8 6.11 -5.12 -4.07
C MET A 8 6.59 -3.67 -4.31
N ALA A 9 6.35 -2.75 -3.38
CA ALA A 9 6.81 -1.38 -3.49
C ALA A 9 8.31 -1.21 -3.18
N ILE A 10 8.92 -2.11 -2.39
CA ILE A 10 10.35 -2.09 -2.07
C ILE A 10 11.23 -2.09 -3.33
N PRO A 11 11.13 -3.07 -4.26
CA PRO A 11 11.99 -3.09 -5.44
C PRO A 11 11.77 -1.87 -6.33
N VAL A 12 10.51 -1.42 -6.49
CA VAL A 12 10.18 -0.23 -7.28
C VAL A 12 10.83 1.01 -6.67
N GLY A 13 10.67 1.24 -5.36
CA GLY A 13 11.27 2.38 -4.66
C GLY A 13 12.80 2.36 -4.70
N LEU A 14 13.43 1.18 -4.52
CA LEU A 14 14.88 1.02 -4.61
C LEU A 14 15.40 1.36 -6.00
N LEU A 15 14.76 0.84 -7.05
CA LEU A 15 15.15 1.15 -8.42
C LEU A 15 15.03 2.65 -8.68
N VAL A 16 13.88 3.25 -8.35
CA VAL A 16 13.61 4.69 -8.59
C VAL A 16 14.64 5.59 -7.92
N VAL A 17 15.03 5.30 -6.68
CA VAL A 17 15.94 6.17 -5.92
C VAL A 17 17.42 5.86 -6.19
N ARG A 18 17.80 4.59 -6.30
CA ARG A 18 19.22 4.21 -6.41
C ARG A 18 19.71 4.07 -7.85
N HIS A 19 18.80 3.86 -8.81
CA HIS A 19 19.14 3.68 -10.23
C HIS A 19 18.25 4.57 -11.12
N PRO A 20 18.41 5.91 -11.04
CA PRO A 20 17.62 6.83 -11.84
C PRO A 20 17.90 6.61 -13.34
N GLY A 21 16.84 6.38 -14.10
CA GLY A 21 16.91 6.13 -15.54
C GLY A 21 15.54 6.30 -16.20
N LYS A 22 15.50 6.30 -17.54
CA LYS A 22 14.26 6.49 -18.30
C LYS A 22 13.21 5.42 -17.97
N LEU A 23 13.63 4.15 -17.91
CA LEU A 23 12.74 3.02 -17.58
C LEU A 23 12.17 3.16 -16.16
N THR A 24 13.01 3.55 -15.21
CA THR A 24 12.61 3.70 -13.81
C THR A 24 11.63 4.85 -13.61
N TYR A 25 11.83 5.95 -14.34
CA TYR A 25 10.90 7.07 -14.40
C TYR A 25 9.55 6.67 -15.02
N LEU A 26 9.56 5.84 -16.07
CA LEU A 26 8.34 5.30 -16.65
C LEU A 26 7.60 4.38 -15.67
N LEU A 27 8.32 3.48 -14.96
CA LEU A 27 7.73 2.62 -13.94
C LEU A 27 7.07 3.42 -12.81
N GLU A 28 7.75 4.47 -12.32
CA GLU A 28 7.19 5.37 -11.32
C GLU A 28 5.92 6.05 -11.83
N ARG A 29 5.95 6.61 -13.05
CA ARG A 29 4.78 7.24 -13.69
C ARG A 29 3.62 6.27 -13.91
N LEU A 30 3.90 5.05 -14.36
CA LEU A 30 2.88 4.02 -14.58
C LEU A 30 2.18 3.70 -13.26
N THR A 31 2.95 3.58 -12.18
CA THR A 31 2.42 3.39 -10.83
C THR A 31 1.45 4.54 -10.49
N TYR A 32 1.88 5.79 -10.60
CA TYR A 32 0.99 6.94 -10.31
C TYR A 32 -0.22 7.06 -11.26
N SER A 33 -0.10 6.65 -12.52
CA SER A 33 -1.21 6.69 -13.47
C SER A 33 -2.36 5.75 -13.08
N ALA A 34 -2.05 4.59 -12.49
CA ALA A 34 -3.06 3.67 -11.96
C ALA A 34 -3.87 4.30 -10.83
N TYR A 35 -3.27 5.20 -10.04
CA TYR A 35 -3.96 5.94 -8.98
C TYR A 35 -5.02 6.92 -9.51
N ALA A 36 -4.83 7.44 -10.73
CA ALA A 36 -5.77 8.36 -11.36
C ALA A 36 -7.03 7.65 -11.86
N LEU A 37 -6.97 6.31 -12.03
CA LEU A 37 -8.12 5.53 -12.45
C LEU A 37 -9.08 5.33 -11.28
N PRO A 38 -10.39 5.58 -11.46
CA PRO A 38 -11.39 5.20 -10.49
C PRO A 38 -11.33 3.70 -10.19
N GLY A 39 -11.54 3.31 -8.92
CA GLY A 39 -11.44 1.91 -8.50
C GLY A 39 -12.31 0.94 -9.31
N ILE A 40 -13.48 1.42 -9.76
CA ILE A 40 -14.39 0.66 -10.62
C ILE A 40 -13.76 0.31 -11.98
N VAL A 41 -12.93 1.18 -12.56
CA VAL A 41 -12.30 0.94 -13.87
C VAL A 41 -11.30 -0.21 -13.77
N ILE A 42 -10.46 -0.19 -12.74
CA ILE A 42 -9.51 -1.28 -12.47
C ILE A 42 -10.26 -2.57 -12.17
N ALA A 43 -11.33 -2.49 -11.39
CA ALA A 43 -12.15 -3.65 -11.06
C ALA A 43 -12.78 -4.28 -12.30
N LEU A 44 -13.42 -3.49 -13.17
CA LEU A 44 -14.03 -3.98 -14.40
C LEU A 44 -12.99 -4.55 -15.38
N ALA A 45 -11.83 -3.93 -15.51
CA ALA A 45 -10.74 -4.46 -16.33
C ALA A 45 -10.28 -5.84 -15.82
N LEU A 46 -10.16 -6.00 -14.50
CA LEU A 46 -9.84 -7.28 -13.89
C LEU A 46 -11.00 -8.29 -14.03
N VAL A 47 -12.26 -7.88 -13.88
CA VAL A 47 -13.42 -8.76 -14.14
C VAL A 47 -13.36 -9.30 -15.58
N PHE A 48 -13.13 -8.43 -16.56
CA PHE A 48 -12.98 -8.84 -17.96
C PHE A 48 -11.83 -9.84 -18.13
N LEU A 49 -10.65 -9.55 -17.58
CA LEU A 49 -9.50 -10.44 -17.65
C LEU A 49 -9.77 -11.80 -16.99
N GLY A 50 -10.33 -11.79 -15.79
CA GLY A 50 -10.64 -12.99 -15.01
C GLY A 50 -11.68 -13.84 -15.72
N ALA A 51 -12.82 -13.27 -16.09
CA ALA A 51 -13.91 -14.01 -16.69
C ALA A 51 -13.56 -14.58 -18.07
N ASN A 52 -12.80 -13.85 -18.90
CA ASN A 52 -12.58 -14.23 -20.30
C ASN A 52 -11.23 -14.93 -20.56
N HIS A 53 -10.18 -14.59 -19.80
CA HIS A 53 -8.83 -15.07 -20.09
C HIS A 53 -8.22 -15.93 -18.98
N ILE A 54 -8.58 -15.69 -17.72
CA ILE A 54 -7.99 -16.37 -16.56
C ILE A 54 -9.09 -16.79 -15.56
N PRO A 55 -10.06 -17.63 -15.97
CA PRO A 55 -11.26 -17.93 -15.18
C PRO A 55 -10.95 -18.62 -13.85
N TRP A 56 -9.86 -19.39 -13.78
CA TRP A 56 -9.42 -20.03 -12.53
C TRP A 56 -8.99 -19.04 -11.44
N LEU A 57 -8.64 -17.80 -11.81
CA LEU A 57 -8.27 -16.73 -10.90
C LEU A 57 -9.46 -15.83 -10.55
N TYR A 58 -10.52 -15.85 -11.37
CA TYR A 58 -11.70 -15.02 -11.18
C TYR A 58 -12.43 -15.30 -9.86
N GLN A 59 -12.88 -14.24 -9.18
CA GLN A 59 -13.53 -14.32 -7.85
C GLN A 59 -12.72 -15.08 -6.80
N THR A 60 -11.38 -14.96 -6.83
CA THR A 60 -10.50 -15.52 -5.79
C THR A 60 -9.85 -14.41 -4.96
N LEU A 61 -9.43 -14.75 -3.72
CA LEU A 61 -8.71 -13.79 -2.87
C LEU A 61 -7.43 -13.23 -3.54
N PRO A 62 -6.61 -14.04 -4.25
CA PRO A 62 -5.47 -13.51 -5.00
C PRO A 62 -5.85 -12.43 -6.02
N MET A 63 -6.98 -12.56 -6.71
CA MET A 63 -7.44 -11.55 -7.66
C MET A 63 -7.86 -10.25 -6.98
N LEU A 64 -8.56 -10.35 -5.86
CA LEU A 64 -8.91 -9.19 -5.04
C LEU A 64 -7.64 -8.50 -4.50
N VAL A 65 -6.66 -9.28 -4.04
CA VAL A 65 -5.36 -8.75 -3.59
C VAL A 65 -4.60 -8.08 -4.74
N MET A 66 -4.68 -8.62 -5.96
CA MET A 66 -4.11 -8.00 -7.16
C MET A 66 -4.78 -6.64 -7.48
N ALA A 67 -6.10 -6.56 -7.37
CA ALA A 67 -6.81 -5.29 -7.54
C ALA A 67 -6.35 -4.23 -6.54
N TYR A 68 -6.28 -4.60 -5.26
CA TYR A 68 -5.77 -3.71 -4.21
C TYR A 68 -4.29 -3.36 -4.39
N LEU A 69 -3.47 -4.29 -4.90
CA LEU A 69 -2.09 -4.01 -5.25
C LEU A 69 -2.02 -2.89 -6.29
N ILE A 70 -2.75 -3.02 -7.40
CA ILE A 70 -2.77 -2.03 -8.49
C ILE A 70 -3.27 -0.67 -7.98
N LEU A 71 -4.32 -0.66 -7.16
CA LEU A 71 -4.91 0.57 -6.61
C LEU A 71 -3.97 1.29 -5.64
N PHE A 72 -3.25 0.55 -4.79
CA PHE A 72 -2.59 1.12 -3.62
C PHE A 72 -1.06 1.08 -3.66
N ILE A 73 -0.45 0.41 -4.64
CA ILE A 73 1.00 0.47 -4.87
C ILE A 73 1.58 1.90 -4.99
N PRO A 74 0.87 2.91 -5.56
CA PRO A 74 1.43 4.26 -5.67
C PRO A 74 1.65 4.91 -4.31
N GLN A 75 0.75 4.64 -3.35
CA GLN A 75 0.87 5.11 -1.97
C GLN A 75 2.07 4.47 -1.27
N ALA A 76 2.24 3.15 -1.42
CA ALA A 76 3.37 2.44 -0.85
C ALA A 76 4.71 2.89 -1.48
N VAL A 77 4.80 2.98 -2.81
CA VAL A 77 6.01 3.46 -3.51
C VAL A 77 6.37 4.87 -3.07
N GLY A 78 5.40 5.78 -2.94
CA GLY A 78 5.63 7.14 -2.45
C GLY A 78 6.29 7.16 -1.06
N THR A 79 5.77 6.37 -0.10
CA THR A 79 6.35 6.28 1.25
C THR A 79 7.74 5.64 1.30
N VAL A 80 7.95 4.56 0.53
CA VAL A 80 9.25 3.88 0.39
C VAL A 80 10.28 4.84 -0.18
N ARG A 81 9.94 5.54 -1.26
CA ARG A 81 10.79 6.54 -1.92
C ARG A 81 11.14 7.67 -0.96
N ALA A 82 10.15 8.23 -0.25
CA ALA A 82 10.38 9.30 0.71
C ALA A 82 11.36 8.88 1.80
N SER A 83 11.26 7.65 2.31
CA SER A 83 12.18 7.13 3.32
C SER A 83 13.56 6.79 2.76
N LEU A 84 13.65 6.24 1.55
CA LEU A 84 14.92 5.98 0.87
C LEU A 84 15.73 7.26 0.63
N LEU A 85 15.07 8.37 0.28
CA LEU A 85 15.71 9.67 0.07
C LEU A 85 16.36 10.23 1.36
N GLN A 86 15.92 9.79 2.53
CA GLN A 86 16.53 10.17 3.82
C GLN A 86 17.78 9.31 4.14
N ILE A 87 18.00 8.20 3.45
CA ILE A 87 19.13 7.29 3.69
C ILE A 87 20.31 7.71 2.81
N HIS A 88 21.32 8.33 3.45
CA HIS A 88 22.51 8.79 2.76
C HIS A 88 23.29 7.61 2.13
N PRO A 89 23.68 7.66 0.84
CA PRO A 89 24.36 6.57 0.14
C PRO A 89 25.67 6.12 0.81
N SER A 90 26.38 7.04 1.49
CA SER A 90 27.64 6.73 2.18
C SER A 90 27.52 5.63 3.23
N LEU A 91 26.34 5.42 3.84
CA LEU A 91 26.12 4.32 4.79
C LEU A 91 26.17 2.95 4.09
N GLU A 92 25.64 2.88 2.87
CA GLU A 92 25.69 1.68 2.04
C GLU A 92 27.11 1.45 1.50
N GLU A 93 27.79 2.52 1.08
CA GLU A 93 29.19 2.47 0.61
C GLU A 93 30.16 2.05 1.70
N ALA A 94 30.04 2.59 2.93
CA ALA A 94 30.85 2.19 4.07
C ALA A 94 30.69 0.70 4.38
N ALA A 95 29.46 0.17 4.32
CA ALA A 95 29.21 -1.25 4.51
C ALA A 95 29.83 -2.10 3.39
N ARG A 96 29.82 -1.64 2.13
CA ARG A 96 30.51 -2.31 1.01
C ARG A 96 32.03 -2.30 1.17
N SER A 97 32.61 -1.20 1.63
CA SER A 97 34.06 -1.08 1.90
C SER A 97 34.54 -2.04 3.00
N LEU A 98 33.64 -2.45 3.91
CA LEU A 98 33.88 -3.51 4.90
C LEU A 98 33.69 -4.94 4.32
N GLY A 99 33.67 -5.09 3.00
CA GLY A 99 33.56 -6.38 2.31
C GLY A 99 32.14 -6.97 2.26
N ARG A 100 31.09 -6.20 2.59
CA ARG A 100 29.71 -6.71 2.52
C ARG A 100 29.16 -6.63 1.10
N GLY A 101 28.67 -7.76 0.57
CA GLY A 101 27.95 -7.80 -0.71
C GLY A 101 26.59 -7.07 -0.69
N PRO A 102 26.01 -6.77 -1.86
CA PRO A 102 24.84 -5.90 -2.01
C PRO A 102 23.61 -6.38 -1.23
N LEU A 103 23.32 -7.69 -1.24
CA LEU A 103 22.20 -8.27 -0.49
C LEU A 103 22.39 -8.10 1.03
N ARG A 104 23.62 -8.24 1.51
CA ARG A 104 23.94 -8.08 2.94
C ARG A 104 23.85 -6.62 3.37
N VAL A 105 24.30 -5.69 2.53
CA VAL A 105 24.12 -4.24 2.74
C VAL A 105 22.64 -3.89 2.81
N PHE A 106 21.85 -4.36 1.84
CA PHE A 106 20.41 -4.13 1.84
C PHE A 106 19.75 -4.66 3.12
N ALA A 107 19.99 -5.92 3.49
CA ALA A 107 19.34 -6.53 4.66
C ALA A 107 19.78 -5.94 6.01
N THR A 108 21.02 -5.47 6.12
CA THR A 108 21.61 -5.01 7.40
C THR A 108 21.66 -3.50 7.57
N VAL A 109 21.60 -2.72 6.49
CA VAL A 109 21.67 -1.26 6.51
C VAL A 109 20.39 -0.65 5.96
N THR A 110 20.12 -0.86 4.67
CA THR A 110 19.02 -0.17 3.98
C THR A 110 17.65 -0.59 4.51
N LEU A 111 17.40 -1.89 4.66
CA LEU A 111 16.09 -2.42 5.08
C LEU A 111 15.72 -2.02 6.52
N PRO A 112 16.60 -2.12 7.54
CA PRO A 112 16.32 -1.61 8.88
C PRO A 112 16.00 -0.11 8.91
N MET A 113 16.74 0.70 8.15
CA MET A 113 16.51 2.14 8.04
C MET A 113 15.22 2.47 7.27
N LEU A 114 14.81 1.60 6.34
CA LEU A 114 13.55 1.72 5.61
C LEU A 114 12.32 1.39 6.45
N ARG A 115 12.45 0.62 7.55
CA ARG A 115 11.31 0.10 8.34
C ARG A 115 10.27 1.17 8.70
N PRO A 116 10.62 2.38 9.18
CA PRO A 116 9.62 3.40 9.50
C PRO A 116 8.77 3.79 8.28
N GLY A 117 9.40 3.88 7.10
CA GLY A 117 8.73 4.15 5.82
C GLY A 117 7.85 3.00 5.35
N LEU A 118 8.32 1.76 5.49
CA LEU A 118 7.55 0.57 5.12
C LEU A 118 6.31 0.41 6.01
N LEU A 119 6.45 0.66 7.31
CA LEU A 119 5.31 0.67 8.25
C LEU A 119 4.33 1.80 7.91
N ALA A 120 4.84 2.97 7.53
CA ALA A 120 4.00 4.07 7.09
C ALA A 120 3.22 3.74 5.80
N GLY A 121 3.90 3.21 4.79
CA GLY A 121 3.26 2.76 3.56
C GLY A 121 2.23 1.66 3.81
N GLY A 122 2.57 0.68 4.65
CA GLY A 122 1.67 -0.41 5.02
C GLY A 122 0.43 0.07 5.74
N ALA A 123 0.58 0.99 6.69
CA ALA A 123 -0.54 1.61 7.38
C ALA A 123 -1.43 2.39 6.40
N MET A 124 -0.86 3.20 5.50
CA MET A 124 -1.63 3.94 4.50
C MET A 124 -2.43 3.01 3.58
N VAL A 125 -1.80 1.98 3.03
CA VAL A 125 -2.47 0.98 2.18
C VAL A 125 -3.54 0.20 2.96
N PHE A 126 -3.28 -0.11 4.23
CA PHE A 126 -4.25 -0.81 5.07
C PHE A 126 -5.51 0.05 5.31
N LEU A 127 -5.33 1.32 5.65
CA LEU A 127 -6.42 2.26 5.86
C LEU A 127 -7.27 2.45 4.61
N THR A 128 -6.64 2.53 3.44
CA THR A 128 -7.33 2.73 2.15
C THR A 128 -8.02 1.45 1.68
N ALA A 129 -7.39 0.29 1.83
CA ALA A 129 -7.99 -0.99 1.50
C ALA A 129 -9.19 -1.35 2.40
N MET A 130 -9.17 -0.98 3.68
CA MET A 130 -10.24 -1.31 4.62
C MET A 130 -11.60 -0.71 4.25
N LYS A 131 -11.58 0.49 3.66
CA LYS A 131 -12.77 1.23 3.20
C LYS A 131 -13.05 1.05 1.71
N GLU A 132 -12.24 0.24 1.01
CA GLU A 132 -12.42 -0.01 -0.42
C GLU A 132 -13.70 -0.83 -0.62
N LEU A 133 -14.55 -0.37 -1.53
CA LEU A 133 -15.84 -1.00 -1.82
C LEU A 133 -15.99 -1.41 -3.29
N PRO A 134 -15.74 -0.56 -4.30
CA PRO A 134 -16.04 -0.90 -5.70
C PRO A 134 -15.33 -2.16 -6.22
N ALA A 135 -14.02 -2.28 -6.00
CA ALA A 135 -13.27 -3.45 -6.43
C ALA A 135 -13.67 -4.69 -5.63
N THR A 136 -13.94 -4.51 -4.34
CA THR A 136 -14.41 -5.58 -3.46
C THR A 136 -15.73 -6.17 -3.93
N LEU A 137 -16.72 -5.33 -4.25
CA LEU A 137 -18.03 -5.79 -4.70
C LEU A 137 -17.97 -6.59 -6.01
N LEU A 138 -17.02 -6.27 -6.90
CA LEU A 138 -16.91 -6.90 -8.21
C LEU A 138 -16.00 -8.12 -8.25
N LEU A 139 -14.98 -8.19 -7.39
CA LEU A 139 -13.91 -9.19 -7.47
C LEU A 139 -13.81 -10.10 -6.26
N ALA A 140 -14.46 -9.78 -5.14
CA ALA A 140 -14.42 -10.63 -3.97
C ALA A 140 -14.99 -12.03 -4.28
N PRO A 141 -14.44 -13.09 -3.66
CA PRO A 141 -15.05 -14.41 -3.72
C PRO A 141 -16.49 -14.40 -3.23
N ILE A 142 -17.31 -15.30 -3.78
CA ILE A 142 -18.70 -15.45 -3.35
C ILE A 142 -18.73 -15.79 -1.85
N GLY A 143 -19.56 -15.06 -1.11
CA GLY A 143 -19.69 -15.21 0.35
C GLY A 143 -18.59 -14.54 1.17
N PHE A 144 -17.57 -13.95 0.55
CA PHE A 144 -16.55 -13.19 1.26
C PHE A 144 -17.08 -11.82 1.66
N LYS A 145 -17.21 -11.57 2.97
CA LYS A 145 -17.68 -10.30 3.52
C LYS A 145 -16.54 -9.53 4.17
N THR A 146 -16.35 -8.29 3.75
CA THR A 146 -15.50 -7.30 4.41
C THR A 146 -16.34 -6.35 5.24
N LEU A 147 -15.71 -5.61 6.17
CA LEU A 147 -16.38 -4.56 6.93
C LEU A 147 -17.09 -3.55 6.01
N ALA A 148 -16.43 -3.11 4.93
CA ALA A 148 -17.00 -2.19 3.96
C ALA A 148 -18.25 -2.77 3.28
N THR A 149 -18.19 -4.03 2.83
CA THR A 149 -19.37 -4.68 2.21
C THR A 149 -20.51 -4.94 3.21
N MET A 150 -20.19 -5.20 4.48
CA MET A 150 -21.21 -5.38 5.52
C MET A 150 -21.92 -4.06 5.82
N VAL A 151 -21.18 -2.95 5.92
CA VAL A 151 -21.79 -1.61 6.05
C VAL A 151 -22.67 -1.33 4.84
N TRP A 152 -22.15 -1.53 3.63
CA TRP A 152 -22.88 -1.29 2.39
C TRP A 152 -24.19 -2.10 2.30
N SER A 153 -24.13 -3.41 2.56
CA SER A 153 -25.31 -4.29 2.54
C SER A 153 -26.36 -3.85 3.56
N SER A 154 -25.96 -3.64 4.81
CA SER A 154 -26.88 -3.23 5.88
C SER A 154 -27.52 -1.87 5.61
N VAL A 155 -26.76 -0.90 5.11
CA VAL A 155 -27.30 0.43 4.74
C VAL A 155 -28.25 0.33 3.55
N SER A 156 -27.92 -0.49 2.55
CA SER A 156 -28.77 -0.68 1.36
C SER A 156 -30.13 -1.31 1.71
N GLU A 157 -30.18 -2.12 2.77
CA GLU A 157 -31.40 -2.75 3.32
C GLU A 157 -32.09 -1.88 4.40
N ALA A 158 -31.62 -0.64 4.61
CA ALA A 158 -32.09 0.26 5.67
C ALA A 158 -31.92 -0.28 7.12
N TYR A 159 -31.07 -1.28 7.32
CA TYR A 159 -30.69 -1.82 8.62
C TYR A 159 -29.54 -1.03 9.26
N PHE A 160 -29.78 0.24 9.59
CA PHE A 160 -28.76 1.14 10.15
C PHE A 160 -28.16 0.65 11.47
N ALA A 161 -28.96 0.02 12.34
CA ALA A 161 -28.47 -0.54 13.59
C ALA A 161 -27.43 -1.65 13.37
N ALA A 162 -27.66 -2.52 12.37
CA ALA A 162 -26.73 -3.58 12.00
C ALA A 162 -25.47 -3.03 11.30
N ALA A 163 -25.57 -1.90 10.60
CA ALA A 163 -24.43 -1.21 9.97
C ALA A 163 -23.50 -0.53 10.99
N ALA A 164 -24.01 -0.17 12.19
CA ALA A 164 -23.26 0.59 13.17
C ALA A 164 -22.00 -0.15 13.67
N ALA A 165 -22.12 -1.44 14.00
CA ALA A 165 -20.98 -2.22 14.49
C ALA A 165 -19.80 -2.31 13.49
N PRO A 166 -19.99 -2.74 12.22
CA PRO A 166 -18.88 -2.77 11.27
C PRO A 166 -18.36 -1.37 10.93
N ALA A 167 -19.21 -0.34 10.92
CA ALA A 167 -18.76 1.05 10.72
C ALA A 167 -17.86 1.54 11.86
N LEU A 168 -18.25 1.29 13.12
CA LEU A 168 -17.43 1.63 14.29
C LEU A 168 -16.10 0.88 14.31
N LEU A 169 -16.09 -0.38 13.88
CA LEU A 169 -14.84 -1.14 13.72
C LEU A 169 -13.92 -0.52 12.68
N ILE A 170 -14.44 -0.08 11.53
CA ILE A 170 -13.63 0.63 10.52
C ILE A 170 -13.03 1.91 11.13
N VAL A 171 -13.84 2.69 11.85
CA VAL A 171 -13.37 3.94 12.50
C VAL A 171 -12.30 3.64 13.54
N PHE A 172 -12.53 2.66 14.41
CA PHE A 172 -11.60 2.29 15.47
C PHE A 172 -10.29 1.74 14.92
N MET A 173 -10.33 0.83 13.95
CA MET A 173 -9.12 0.30 13.33
C MET A 173 -8.38 1.37 12.50
N SER A 174 -9.09 2.36 11.98
CA SER A 174 -8.50 3.47 11.23
C SER A 174 -7.90 4.56 12.12
N SER A 175 -8.38 4.72 13.35
CA SER A 175 -7.89 5.74 14.26
C SER A 175 -6.48 5.41 14.76
N VAL A 176 -6.18 4.14 15.04
CA VAL A 176 -4.88 3.72 15.60
C VAL A 176 -3.69 4.14 14.72
N PRO A 177 -3.63 3.81 13.41
CA PRO A 177 -2.51 4.23 12.58
C PRO A 177 -2.49 5.75 12.33
N MET A 178 -3.67 6.37 12.26
CA MET A 178 -3.81 7.82 12.09
C MET A 178 -3.20 8.58 13.28
N THR A 179 -3.51 8.17 14.51
CA THR A 179 -2.95 8.77 15.72
C THR A 179 -1.43 8.61 15.77
N ILE A 180 -0.92 7.42 15.42
CA ILE A 180 0.53 7.18 15.36
C ILE A 180 1.21 8.12 14.34
N PHE A 181 0.58 8.35 13.18
CA PHE A 181 1.11 9.29 12.20
C PHE A 181 1.15 10.72 12.71
N ILE A 182 0.06 11.19 13.30
CA ILE A 182 -0.04 12.55 13.84
C ILE A 182 1.05 12.78 14.91
N LEU A 183 1.23 11.82 15.83
CA LEU A 183 2.23 11.92 16.89
C LEU A 183 3.67 11.92 16.34
N ARG A 184 3.95 11.14 15.29
CA ARG A 184 5.27 11.12 14.63
C ARG A 184 5.56 12.43 13.89
N GLU A 185 4.55 12.99 13.25
CA GLU A 185 4.68 14.27 12.53
C GLU A 185 4.98 15.41 13.49
N GLN A 186 4.24 15.50 14.61
CA GLN A 186 4.49 16.47 15.67
C GLN A 186 5.90 16.36 16.27
N SER A 187 6.38 15.13 16.51
CA SER A 187 7.74 14.89 17.02
C SER A 187 8.80 15.37 16.03
N ASN A 188 8.63 15.09 14.74
CA ASN A 188 9.55 15.54 13.70
C ASN A 188 9.55 17.08 13.54
N GLU A 189 8.39 17.73 13.63
CA GLU A 189 8.29 19.20 13.58
C GLU A 189 8.95 19.87 14.78
N SER A 190 8.72 19.33 16.00
CA SER A 190 9.37 19.84 17.22
C SER A 190 10.89 19.77 17.10
N ASN A 191 11.44 18.66 16.59
CA ASN A 191 12.88 18.47 16.46
C ASN A 191 13.52 19.40 15.42
N ARG A 192 12.76 19.85 14.41
CA ARG A 192 13.23 20.84 13.42
C ARG A 192 13.24 22.28 13.94
N ARG A 193 12.45 22.60 14.97
CA ARG A 193 12.41 23.96 15.58
C ARG A 193 13.51 24.19 16.61
N THR A 194 14.11 23.11 17.13
CA THR A 194 15.16 23.16 18.16
C THR A 194 16.58 23.10 17.61
N VAL A 195 16.75 22.93 16.29
CA VAL A 195 18.04 22.90 15.57
C VAL A 195 18.12 24.12 14.68
#